data_AF-A0A2S0WFU8-F1
#
_entry.id   AF-A0A2S0WFU8-F1
#
_cell.length_a   1.000
_cell.length_b   1.000
_cell.length_c   1.000
_cell.angle_alpha   90.00
_cell.angle_beta   90.00
_cell.angle_gamma   90.00
#
_symmetry.space_group_name_H-M   'P 1'
#
loop_
_entity.id
_entity.type
_entity.pdbx_description
1 polymer ?
#
loop_
_entity_poly.entity_id
_entity_poly.type
_entity_poly.pdbx_seq_one_letter_code
_entity_poly.pdbx_strand_id
1 'polypeptide(L)'
;MERKSFNAALVLVVTAVAVYCLPEIVQMVRNGMFITRLSPALPEGILAADLPQGAVVFYVVALIVKYAALVSVAVFLTRAFVPMLRGRVFDSTIVSSLRWATYSIFVWYLGRIVLEGLANNYAAHLLGATSWWNTGSGTPLSDLSPALLLVAVLISLEAVIRKGAALEEEVDGLV
;
A
#
# COMPACT_ATOMS: atom_id res chain seq x y z
N MET A 1 -20.96 18.61 -0.06
CA MET A 1 -20.80 17.19 0.34
C MET A 1 -19.46 16.61 -0.13
N GLU A 2 -19.07 16.87 -1.37
CA GLU A 2 -17.82 16.39 -2.02
C GLU A 2 -16.52 16.63 -1.24
N ARG A 3 -16.32 17.81 -0.66
CA ARG A 3 -15.11 18.11 0.14
C ARG A 3 -14.93 17.18 1.34
N LYS A 4 -16.03 16.71 1.95
CA LYS A 4 -15.96 15.77 3.08
C LYS A 4 -15.47 14.40 2.61
N SER A 5 -15.92 13.93 1.45
CA SER A 5 -15.49 12.66 0.84
C SER A 5 -14.00 12.69 0.47
N PHE A 6 -13.52 13.74 -0.19
CA PHE A 6 -12.10 13.86 -0.52
C PHE A 6 -11.21 14.00 0.73
N ASN A 7 -11.69 14.69 1.78
CA ASN A 7 -10.97 14.75 3.06
C ASN A 7 -10.90 13.36 3.73
N ALA A 8 -12.00 12.61 3.74
CA ALA A 8 -12.03 11.25 4.27
C ALA A 8 -11.06 10.33 3.50
N ALA A 9 -11.05 10.42 2.16
CA ALA A 9 -10.11 9.68 1.32
C ALA A 9 -8.65 10.03 1.64
N LEU A 10 -8.32 11.31 1.83
CA LEU A 10 -6.97 11.75 2.22
C LEU A 10 -6.55 11.24 3.61
N VAL A 11 -7.43 11.34 4.60
CA VAL A 11 -7.18 10.80 5.94
C VAL A 11 -6.92 9.30 5.88
N LEU A 12 -7.67 8.58 5.03
CA LEU A 12 -7.52 7.14 4.87
C LEU A 12 -6.22 6.77 4.15
N VAL A 13 -5.77 7.55 3.15
CA VAL A 13 -4.44 7.41 2.53
C VAL A 13 -3.32 7.60 3.56
N VAL A 14 -3.41 8.64 4.40
CA VAL A 14 -2.42 8.89 5.46
C VAL A 14 -2.44 7.75 6.48
N THR A 15 -3.62 7.27 6.87
CA THR A 15 -3.77 6.17 7.83
C THR A 15 -3.16 4.88 7.28
N ALA A 16 -3.40 4.54 6.01
CA ALA A 16 -2.88 3.35 5.36
C ALA A 16 -1.34 3.29 5.31
N VAL A 17 -0.65 4.43 5.30
CA VAL A 17 0.82 4.49 5.31
C VAL A 17 1.37 4.73 6.71
N ALA A 18 0.90 5.78 7.41
CA ALA A 18 1.45 6.17 8.70
C ALA A 18 1.11 5.18 9.82
N VAL A 19 -0.08 4.57 9.80
CA VAL A 19 -0.52 3.67 10.88
C VAL A 19 -0.19 2.22 10.57
N TYR A 20 -0.23 1.80 9.30
CA TYR A 20 -0.04 0.39 8.93
C TYR A 20 1.38 0.07 8.47
N CYS A 21 2.14 1.04 7.92
CA CYS A 21 3.53 0.78 7.48
C CYS A 21 4.55 1.21 8.53
N LEU A 22 4.39 2.39 9.13
CA LEU A 22 5.43 2.96 10.00
C LEU A 22 5.68 2.11 11.27
N PRO A 23 4.65 1.62 11.99
CA PRO A 23 4.90 0.79 13.17
C PRO A 23 5.59 -0.53 12.83
N GLU A 24 5.24 -1.14 11.69
CA GLU A 24 5.87 -2.38 11.22
C GLU A 24 7.36 -2.16 10.91
N ILE A 25 7.70 -1.06 10.22
CA ILE A 25 9.09 -0.67 9.96
C ILE A 25 9.86 -0.43 11.27
N VAL A 26 9.26 0.29 12.21
CA VAL A 26 9.89 0.58 13.51
C VAL A 26 10.13 -0.71 14.31
N GLN A 27 9.18 -1.64 14.30
CA GLN A 27 9.34 -2.93 14.97
C GLN A 27 10.45 -3.77 14.34
N MET A 28 10.50 -3.86 13.01
CA MET A 28 11.56 -4.59 12.29
C MET A 28 12.94 -4.05 12.64
N VAL A 29 13.11 -2.72 12.65
CA VAL A 29 14.39 -2.07 12.95
C VAL A 29 14.78 -2.27 14.41
N ARG A 30 13.85 -2.11 15.36
CA ARG A 30 14.14 -2.23 16.80
C ARG A 30 14.52 -3.65 17.21
N ASN A 31 13.85 -4.64 16.64
CA ASN A 31 14.03 -6.03 17.03
C ASN A 31 15.03 -6.77 16.12
N GLY A 32 15.57 -6.11 15.09
CA GLY A 32 16.47 -6.75 14.12
C GLY A 32 15.82 -7.93 13.39
N MET A 33 14.52 -7.83 13.12
CA MET A 33 13.71 -8.92 12.58
C MET A 33 13.00 -8.51 11.29
N PHE A 34 12.64 -9.48 10.46
CA PHE A 34 11.79 -9.29 9.30
C PHE A 34 10.35 -9.70 9.62
N ILE A 35 9.41 -8.80 9.36
CA ILE A 35 7.96 -9.05 9.47
C ILE A 35 7.44 -9.35 8.07
N THR A 36 7.21 -10.62 7.78
CA THR A 36 6.66 -11.13 6.53
C THR A 36 5.64 -12.23 6.82
N ARG A 37 5.01 -12.79 5.79
CA ARG A 37 4.16 -13.98 5.97
C ARG A 37 4.89 -15.23 6.44
N LEU A 38 6.22 -15.29 6.35
CA LEU A 38 6.98 -16.39 6.91
C LEU A 38 7.15 -16.25 8.43
N SER A 39 7.14 -15.04 8.99
CA SER A 39 7.39 -14.80 10.42
C SER A 39 6.50 -15.63 11.36
N PRO A 40 5.19 -15.81 11.11
CA PRO A 40 4.33 -16.64 11.96
C PRO A 40 4.60 -18.15 11.87
N ALA A 41 5.29 -18.61 10.81
CA ALA A 41 5.65 -20.02 10.66
C ALA A 41 6.85 -20.42 11.54
N LEU A 42 7.51 -19.45 12.19
CA LEU A 42 8.70 -19.65 13.00
C LEU A 42 8.43 -19.19 14.45
N PRO A 43 8.80 -19.97 15.48
CA PRO A 43 8.55 -19.62 16.88
C PRO A 43 9.11 -18.27 17.32
N GLU A 44 10.30 -17.90 16.81
CA GLU A 44 10.98 -16.65 17.16
C GLU A 44 10.88 -15.57 16.05
N GLY A 45 10.11 -15.85 14.99
CA GLY A 45 10.07 -15.01 13.79
C GLY A 45 11.32 -15.15 12.93
N ILE A 46 11.61 -14.14 12.12
CA ILE A 46 12.76 -14.12 11.21
C ILE A 46 13.78 -13.10 11.73
N LEU A 47 14.71 -13.53 12.56
CA LEU A 47 15.79 -12.66 13.03
C LEU A 47 16.85 -12.52 11.93
N ALA A 48 17.34 -11.30 11.72
CA ALA A 48 18.40 -11.06 10.74
C ALA A 48 19.72 -11.76 11.10
N ALA A 49 19.92 -12.06 12.39
CA ALA A 49 21.09 -12.77 12.90
C ALA A 49 21.13 -14.26 12.51
N ASP A 50 19.96 -14.88 12.30
CA ASP A 50 19.84 -16.30 11.97
C ASP A 50 19.98 -16.57 10.46
N LEU A 51 20.12 -15.50 9.67
CA LEU A 51 20.15 -15.57 8.22
C LEU A 51 21.55 -15.26 7.67
N PRO A 52 21.98 -15.96 6.60
CA PRO A 52 23.19 -15.58 5.89
C PRO A 52 23.01 -14.20 5.25
N GLN A 53 24.12 -13.48 5.10
CA GLN A 53 24.12 -12.09 4.59
C GLN A 53 23.35 -11.93 3.26
N GLY A 54 23.43 -12.92 2.37
CA GLY A 54 22.67 -12.90 1.11
C GLY A 54 21.15 -12.89 1.29
N ALA A 55 20.63 -13.67 2.25
CA ALA A 55 19.19 -13.68 2.56
C ALA A 55 18.74 -12.37 3.20
N VAL A 56 19.56 -11.80 4.11
CA VAL A 56 19.31 -10.50 4.74
C VAL A 56 19.21 -9.39 3.68
N VAL A 57 20.19 -9.29 2.77
CA VAL A 57 20.17 -8.30 1.69
C VAL A 57 18.94 -8.47 0.82
N PHE A 58 18.57 -9.71 0.50
CA PHE A 58 17.42 -9.96 -0.36
C PHE A 58 16.10 -9.53 0.31
N TYR A 59 15.91 -9.80 1.60
CA TYR A 59 14.77 -9.28 2.37
C TYR A 59 14.75 -7.75 2.40
N VAL A 60 15.88 -7.12 2.67
CA VAL A 60 15.99 -5.65 2.70
C VAL A 60 15.55 -5.06 1.36
N VAL A 61 16.03 -5.59 0.24
CA VAL A 61 15.62 -5.14 -1.11
C VAL A 61 14.12 -5.34 -1.32
N ALA A 62 13.57 -6.53 -1.00
CA ALA A 62 12.15 -6.82 -1.15
C ALA A 62 11.27 -5.85 -0.35
N LEU A 63 11.62 -5.60 0.92
CA LEU A 63 10.90 -4.70 1.81
C LEU A 63 11.03 -3.24 1.36
N ILE A 64 12.22 -2.79 0.94
CA ILE A 64 12.41 -1.44 0.39
C ILE A 64 11.49 -1.23 -0.81
N VAL A 65 11.45 -2.17 -1.76
CA VAL A 65 10.57 -2.07 -2.94
C VAL A 65 9.11 -2.02 -2.52
N LYS A 66 8.69 -2.90 -1.61
CA LYS A 66 7.31 -2.94 -1.07
C LYS A 66 6.91 -1.60 -0.44
N TYR A 67 7.70 -1.10 0.51
CA TYR A 67 7.35 0.12 1.26
C TYR A 67 7.50 1.39 0.42
N ALA A 68 8.54 1.49 -0.40
CA ALA A 68 8.71 2.64 -1.30
C ALA A 68 7.55 2.73 -2.30
N ALA A 69 7.05 1.59 -2.77
CA ALA A 69 5.86 1.54 -3.61
C ALA A 69 4.60 2.04 -2.90
N LEU A 70 4.34 1.60 -1.65
CA LEU A 70 3.19 2.11 -0.87
C LEU A 70 3.27 3.61 -0.59
N VAL A 71 4.46 4.12 -0.23
CA VAL A 71 4.69 5.55 -0.04
C VAL A 71 4.43 6.30 -1.35
N SER A 72 4.89 5.77 -2.48
CA SER A 72 4.64 6.37 -3.80
C SER A 72 3.15 6.43 -4.13
N VAL A 73 2.38 5.36 -3.86
CA VAL A 73 0.91 5.38 -4.02
C VAL A 73 0.29 6.51 -3.20
N ALA A 74 0.65 6.62 -1.92
CA ALA A 74 0.09 7.66 -1.06
C ALA A 74 0.45 9.07 -1.51
N VAL A 75 1.68 9.30 -1.98
CA VAL A 75 2.11 10.58 -2.55
C VAL A 75 1.28 10.93 -3.78
N PHE A 76 1.12 10.00 -4.72
CA PHE A 76 0.37 10.25 -5.96
C PHE A 76 -1.14 10.42 -5.71
N LEU A 77 -1.74 9.64 -4.81
CA LEU A 77 -3.13 9.83 -4.40
C LEU A 77 -3.34 11.17 -3.68
N THR A 78 -2.42 11.56 -2.81
CA THR A 78 -2.47 12.89 -2.16
C THR A 78 -2.38 14.00 -3.20
N ARG A 79 -1.47 13.86 -4.17
CA ARG A 79 -1.30 14.81 -5.27
C ARG A 79 -2.53 14.88 -6.19
N ALA A 80 -3.32 13.81 -6.28
CA ALA A 80 -4.61 13.79 -6.98
C ALA A 80 -5.74 14.42 -6.14
N PHE A 81 -5.86 14.06 -4.85
CA PHE A 81 -6.98 14.46 -4.00
C PHE A 81 -6.91 15.90 -3.50
N VAL A 82 -5.70 16.46 -3.30
CA VAL A 82 -5.53 17.86 -2.86
C VAL A 82 -6.12 18.87 -3.87
N PRO A 83 -5.87 18.76 -5.19
CA PRO A 83 -6.58 19.56 -6.18
C PRO A 83 -8.10 19.36 -6.18
N MET A 84 -8.59 18.13 -6.00
CA MET A 84 -10.03 17.82 -5.94
C MET A 84 -10.72 18.52 -4.77
N LEU A 85 -10.08 18.62 -3.61
CA LEU A 85 -10.57 19.41 -2.47
C LEU A 85 -10.78 20.89 -2.81
N ARG A 86 -9.95 21.42 -3.71
CA ARG A 86 -10.05 22.80 -4.20
C ARG A 86 -11.07 22.97 -5.34
N GLY A 87 -11.82 21.91 -5.67
CA GLY A 87 -12.88 21.92 -6.68
C GLY A 87 -12.41 21.56 -8.09
N ARG A 88 -11.11 21.38 -8.31
CA ARG A 88 -10.53 20.96 -9.61
C ARG A 88 -10.59 19.45 -9.70
N VAL A 89 -11.57 18.93 -10.44
CA VAL A 89 -11.83 17.48 -10.53
C VAL A 89 -11.43 16.90 -11.89
N PHE A 90 -11.61 17.67 -12.96
CA PHE A 90 -11.25 17.27 -14.33
C PHE A 90 -9.94 17.96 -14.76
N ASP A 91 -8.82 17.50 -14.24
CA ASP A 91 -7.48 18.04 -14.52
C ASP A 91 -6.54 16.93 -15.02
N SER A 92 -5.73 17.21 -16.04
CA SER A 92 -4.76 16.25 -16.59
C SER A 92 -3.69 15.84 -15.58
N THR A 93 -3.37 16.73 -14.62
CA THR A 93 -2.46 16.47 -13.51
C THR A 93 -3.01 15.38 -12.58
N ILE A 94 -4.33 15.37 -12.36
CA ILE A 94 -5.01 14.37 -11.54
C ILE A 94 -4.95 13.01 -12.24
N VAL A 95 -5.29 12.97 -13.53
CA VAL A 95 -5.22 11.74 -14.34
C VAL A 95 -3.82 11.15 -14.34
N SER A 96 -2.79 11.99 -14.56
CA SER A 96 -1.39 11.56 -14.50
C SER A 96 -1.02 10.99 -13.13
N SER A 97 -1.44 11.67 -12.05
CA SER A 97 -1.18 11.21 -10.67
C SER A 97 -1.85 9.87 -10.38
N LEU A 98 -3.11 9.68 -10.77
CA LEU A 98 -3.82 8.40 -10.63
C LEU A 98 -3.12 7.28 -11.42
N ARG A 99 -2.64 7.55 -12.64
CA ARG A 99 -1.87 6.57 -13.42
C ARG A 99 -0.57 6.16 -12.72
N TRP A 100 0.17 7.12 -12.15
CA TRP A 100 1.37 6.82 -11.37
C TRP A 100 1.07 6.05 -10.08
N ALA A 101 -0.06 6.33 -9.42
CA ALA A 101 -0.54 5.52 -8.30
C ALA A 101 -0.82 4.08 -8.74
N THR A 102 -1.42 3.86 -9.91
CA THR A 102 -1.65 2.53 -10.49
C THR A 102 -0.34 1.77 -10.75
N TYR A 103 0.67 2.43 -11.33
CA TYR A 103 1.97 1.78 -11.51
C TYR A 103 2.64 1.48 -10.17
N SER A 104 2.51 2.37 -9.19
CA SER A 104 3.08 2.17 -7.86
C SER A 104 2.44 0.98 -7.14
N ILE A 105 1.11 0.79 -7.24
CA ILE A 105 0.46 -0.39 -6.64
C ILE A 105 0.85 -1.70 -7.36
N PHE A 106 1.11 -1.64 -8.68
CA PHE A 106 1.63 -2.79 -9.41
C PHE A 106 3.07 -3.13 -8.98
N VAL A 107 3.94 -2.14 -8.77
CA VAL A 107 5.28 -2.35 -8.22
C VAL A 107 5.20 -2.92 -6.80
N TRP A 108 4.25 -2.45 -5.98
CA TRP A 108 4.00 -3.05 -4.66
C TRP A 108 3.65 -4.54 -4.78
N TYR A 109 2.76 -4.89 -5.72
CA TYR A 109 2.40 -6.29 -5.97
C TYR A 109 3.61 -7.15 -6.35
N LEU A 110 4.50 -6.64 -7.21
CA LEU A 110 5.74 -7.34 -7.56
C LEU A 110 6.68 -7.48 -6.36
N GLY A 111 6.88 -6.41 -5.59
CA GLY A 111 7.67 -6.45 -4.36
C GLY A 111 7.12 -7.46 -3.35
N ARG A 112 5.79 -7.54 -3.24
CA ARG A 112 5.10 -8.38 -2.27
C ARG A 112 5.02 -9.85 -2.66
N ILE A 113 4.59 -10.16 -3.88
CA ILE A 113 4.36 -11.55 -4.32
C ILE A 113 5.65 -12.17 -4.85
N VAL A 114 6.40 -11.41 -5.64
CA VAL A 114 7.60 -11.93 -6.31
C VAL A 114 8.79 -11.83 -5.38
N LEU A 115 9.21 -10.62 -4.98
CA LEU A 115 10.46 -10.45 -4.23
C LEU A 115 10.37 -11.00 -2.81
N GLU A 116 9.38 -10.56 -2.03
CA GLU A 116 9.18 -11.05 -0.66
C GLU A 116 8.83 -12.55 -0.66
N GLY A 117 8.06 -13.03 -1.65
CA GLY A 117 7.74 -14.45 -1.79
C GLY A 117 8.98 -15.32 -2.06
N LEU A 118 9.86 -14.89 -2.95
CA LEU A 118 11.14 -15.56 -3.20
C LEU A 118 12.07 -15.51 -1.98
N ALA A 119 12.14 -14.37 -1.29
CA ALA A 119 12.93 -14.23 -0.06
C ALA A 119 12.42 -15.16 1.05
N ASN A 120 11.10 -15.24 1.22
CA ASN A 120 10.44 -16.17 2.14
C ASN A 120 10.74 -17.63 1.79
N ASN A 121 10.68 -18.01 0.51
CA ASN A 121 11.04 -19.38 0.09
C ASN A 121 12.50 -19.72 0.38
N TYR A 122 13.41 -18.78 0.11
CA TYR A 122 14.82 -18.97 0.36
C TYR A 122 15.13 -19.09 1.86
N ALA A 123 14.55 -18.21 2.69
CA ALA A 123 14.70 -18.26 4.12
C ALA A 123 14.03 -19.50 4.74
N ALA A 124 12.86 -19.90 4.27
CA ALA A 124 12.19 -21.12 4.72
C ALA A 124 13.06 -22.36 4.49
N HIS A 125 13.73 -22.44 3.34
CA HIS A 125 14.67 -23.52 3.05
C HIS A 125 15.84 -23.56 4.04
N LEU A 126 16.41 -22.39 4.37
CA LEU A 126 17.53 -22.28 5.31
C LEU A 126 17.12 -22.57 6.77
N LEU A 127 15.92 -22.17 7.15
CA LEU A 127 15.39 -22.29 8.52
C LEU A 127 14.60 -23.59 8.73
N GLY A 128 14.54 -24.47 7.73
CA GLY A 128 13.86 -25.77 7.82
C GLY A 128 12.33 -25.71 7.86
N ALA A 129 11.72 -24.59 7.47
CA ALA A 129 10.28 -24.43 7.42
C ALA A 129 9.70 -25.10 6.16
N THR A 130 8.88 -26.14 6.35
CA THR A 130 8.32 -26.94 5.25
C THR A 130 7.07 -26.33 4.62
N SER A 131 6.37 -25.45 5.33
CA SER A 131 5.25 -24.67 4.79
C SER A 131 5.08 -23.35 5.54
N TRP A 132 4.86 -22.27 4.81
CA TRP A 132 4.71 -20.92 5.39
C TRP A 132 3.61 -20.08 4.72
N TRP A 133 3.10 -20.52 3.56
CA TRP A 133 2.10 -19.75 2.81
C TRP A 133 0.70 -19.77 3.43
N ASN A 134 0.40 -20.78 4.25
CA ASN A 134 -0.94 -21.03 4.82
C ASN A 134 -0.91 -21.34 6.33
N THR A 135 0.04 -20.78 7.08
CA THR A 135 0.24 -21.13 8.50
C THR A 135 -0.77 -20.48 9.45
N GLY A 136 -1.61 -19.56 8.97
CA GLY A 136 -2.73 -18.99 9.73
C GLY A 136 -2.29 -18.03 10.84
N SER A 137 -2.89 -16.83 10.82
CA SER A 137 -2.63 -15.68 11.70
C SER A 137 -1.24 -15.00 11.53
N GLY A 138 -1.24 -13.66 11.53
CA GLY A 138 -0.01 -12.85 11.44
C GLY A 138 0.29 -12.22 10.07
N THR A 139 -0.72 -12.01 9.21
CA THR A 139 -0.55 -11.20 8.00
C THR A 139 0.05 -9.84 8.37
N PRO A 140 1.17 -9.41 7.75
CA PRO A 140 1.74 -8.09 7.97
C PRO A 140 0.67 -7.00 7.82
N LEU A 141 0.65 -6.00 8.71
CA LEU A 141 -0.31 -4.90 8.64
C LEU A 141 -0.16 -4.16 7.30
N SER A 142 1.06 -4.07 6.79
CA SER A 142 1.36 -3.52 5.47
C SER A 142 0.64 -4.23 4.30
N ASP A 143 0.18 -5.46 4.46
CA ASP A 143 -0.61 -6.17 3.44
C ASP A 143 -2.08 -5.70 3.39
N LEU A 144 -2.57 -4.98 4.40
CA LEU A 144 -3.91 -4.37 4.42
C LEU A 144 -3.93 -2.98 3.78
N SER A 145 -2.77 -2.31 3.66
CA SER A 145 -2.65 -0.98 3.08
C SER A 145 -3.25 -0.86 1.67
N PRO A 146 -3.08 -1.81 0.72
CA PRO A 146 -3.75 -1.76 -0.58
C PRO A 146 -5.27 -1.71 -0.51
N ALA A 147 -5.89 -2.48 0.39
CA ALA A 147 -7.34 -2.50 0.54
C ALA A 147 -7.85 -1.15 1.05
N LEU A 148 -7.15 -0.55 2.01
CA LEU A 148 -7.45 0.80 2.49
C LEU A 148 -7.28 1.83 1.36
N LEU A 149 -6.18 1.78 0.60
CA LEU A 149 -5.95 2.70 -0.52
C LEU A 149 -7.03 2.55 -1.60
N LEU A 150 -7.53 1.34 -1.86
CA LEU A 150 -8.68 1.11 -2.74
C LEU A 150 -9.95 1.79 -2.20
N VAL A 151 -10.25 1.65 -0.91
CA VAL A 151 -11.39 2.34 -0.28
C VAL A 151 -11.28 3.85 -0.46
N ALA A 152 -10.09 4.43 -0.29
CA ALA A 152 -9.87 5.86 -0.52
C ALA A 152 -10.16 6.27 -1.97
N VAL A 153 -9.73 5.45 -2.94
CA VAL A 153 -10.03 5.67 -4.37
C VAL A 153 -11.54 5.57 -4.64
N LEU A 154 -12.24 4.58 -4.08
CA LEU A 154 -13.68 4.42 -4.26
C LEU A 154 -14.48 5.60 -3.68
N ILE A 155 -14.11 6.09 -2.49
CA ILE A 155 -14.71 7.30 -1.89
C ILE A 155 -14.50 8.51 -2.82
N SER A 156 -13.30 8.64 -3.41
CA SER A 156 -13.02 9.73 -4.34
C SER A 156 -13.81 9.60 -5.64
N LEU A 157 -13.96 8.38 -6.16
CA LEU A 157 -14.72 8.08 -7.38
C LEU A 157 -16.20 8.38 -7.21
N GLU A 158 -16.80 7.99 -6.07
CA GLU A 158 -18.18 8.32 -5.75
C GLU A 158 -18.41 9.84 -5.79
N ALA A 159 -17.49 10.62 -5.19
CA ALA A 159 -17.56 12.08 -5.21
C ALA A 159 -17.43 12.66 -6.63
N VAL A 160 -16.58 12.07 -7.47
CA VAL A 160 -16.43 12.46 -8.89
C VAL A 160 -17.71 12.18 -9.68
N ILE A 161 -18.31 11.01 -9.52
CA ILE A 161 -19.56 10.63 -10.22
C ILE A 161 -20.70 11.57 -9.84
N ARG A 162 -20.88 11.85 -8.54
CA ARG A 162 -21.93 12.79 -8.07
C ARG A 162 -21.74 14.18 -8.67
N LYS A 163 -20.50 14.65 -8.76
CA LYS A 163 -20.18 15.93 -9.39
C LYS A 163 -20.47 15.92 -10.90
N GLY A 164 -20.12 14.83 -11.58
CA GLY A 164 -20.42 14.64 -13.00
C GLY A 164 -21.91 14.69 -13.29
N ALA A 165 -22.73 13.98 -12.50
CA ALA A 165 -24.18 13.97 -12.64
C ALA A 165 -24.80 15.37 -12.43
N ALA A 166 -24.34 16.11 -11.41
CA ALA A 166 -24.82 17.48 -11.18
C ALA A 166 -24.49 18.43 -12.36
N LEU A 167 -23.32 18.25 -13.00
CA LEU A 167 -22.96 19.04 -14.18
C LEU A 167 -23.80 18.68 -15.41
N GLU A 168 -24.21 17.42 -15.55
CA GLU A 168 -25.09 16.96 -16.62
C GLU A 168 -26.50 17.56 -16.46
N GLU A 169 -27.06 17.53 -15.25
CA GLU A 169 -28.36 18.17 -14.94
C GLU A 169 -28.35 19.69 -15.20
N GLU A 170 -27.25 20.38 -14.87
CA GLU A 170 -27.09 21.81 -15.15
C GLU A 170 -27.04 22.11 -16.66
N VAL A 171 -26.43 21.23 -17.47
CA VAL A 171 -26.37 21.38 -18.92
C VAL A 171 -27.74 21.11 -19.56
N ASP A 172 -28.45 20.07 -19.12
CA ASP A 172 -29.78 19.73 -19.64
C ASP A 172 -30.84 20.78 -19.27
N GLY A 173 -30.72 21.42 -18.10
CA GLY A 173 -31.62 22.49 -17.68
C GLY A 173 -31.40 23.84 -18.40
N LEU A 174 -30.32 23.98 -19.17
CA LEU A 174 -30.01 25.17 -19.97
C LEU A 174 -30.51 25.08 -21.43
N VAL A 175 -31.07 23.93 -21.83
CA VAL A 175 -31.62 23.67 -23.18
C VAL A 175 -33.14 23.87 -23.21
#